data_AF-A0A2M7M524-F1
#
_entry.id   AF-A0A2M7M524-F1
#
_cell.length_a   1.000
_cell.length_b   1.000
_cell.length_c   1.000
_cell.angle_alpha   90.00
_cell.angle_beta   90.00
_cell.angle_gamma   90.00
#
_symmetry.space_group_name_H-M   'P 1'
#
loop_
_entity.id
_entity.type
_entity.pdbx_description
1 polymer ?
#
loop_
_entity_poly.entity_id
_entity_poly.type
_entity_poly.pdbx_seq_one_letter_code
_entity_poly.pdbx_strand_id
1 'polypeptide(L)'
;RRDDFLVEVVDECDDICEVCPYQLDGVCQKGKRSAKRTRVMDQKLLKILGLKKGRKISSQNLFSRIKEKLNFSLLIKVCGECGWREVCIYYLKLRNRWRKKVGLI
;
A
#
# COMPACT_ATOMS: atom_id res chain seq x y z
N ARG A 1 17.70 -6.50 12.13
CA ARG A 1 17.22 -7.65 11.34
C ARG A 1 15.69 -7.61 11.44
N ARG A 2 14.93 -7.59 10.34
CA ARG A 2 13.48 -7.80 10.44
C ARG A 2 13.26 -9.30 10.41
N ASP A 3 12.52 -9.82 11.38
CA ASP A 3 12.13 -11.22 11.37
C ASP A 3 11.30 -11.51 10.11
N ASP A 4 11.50 -12.68 9.52
CA ASP A 4 10.65 -13.14 8.43
C ASP A 4 9.42 -13.79 9.05
N PHE A 5 8.24 -13.37 8.58
CA PHE A 5 6.97 -13.90 9.04
C PHE A 5 6.04 -14.00 7.86
N LEU A 6 5.07 -14.91 7.96
CA LEU A 6 4.05 -15.06 6.93
C LEU A 6 3.00 -13.96 7.08
N VAL A 7 2.64 -13.35 5.96
CA VAL A 7 1.50 -12.46 5.86
C VAL A 7 0.48 -13.04 4.89
N GLU A 8 -0.79 -12.87 5.21
CA GLU A 8 -1.88 -13.17 4.30
C GLU A 8 -2.30 -11.93 3.53
N VAL A 9 -2.44 -12.06 2.21
CA VAL A 9 -2.88 -10.96 1.36
C VAL A 9 -4.38 -10.82 1.43
N VAL A 10 -4.86 -9.67 1.92
CA VAL A 10 -6.28 -9.26 1.90
C VAL A 10 -6.48 -8.05 0.99
N ASP A 11 -7.72 -7.80 0.55
CA ASP A 11 -8.13 -6.61 -0.23
C ASP A 11 -9.23 -5.80 0.48
N GLU A 12 -9.27 -5.93 1.80
CA GLU A 12 -10.21 -5.32 2.74
C GLU A 12 -9.44 -4.85 3.98
N CYS A 13 -10.13 -4.54 5.08
CA CYS A 13 -9.45 -4.16 6.32
C CYS A 13 -8.52 -5.28 6.82
N ASP A 14 -7.31 -4.88 7.21
CA ASP A 14 -6.23 -5.75 7.69
C ASP A 14 -5.91 -5.46 9.17
N ASP A 15 -4.86 -6.11 9.69
CA ASP A 15 -4.40 -5.93 11.08
C ASP A 15 -4.03 -4.46 11.40
N ILE A 16 -3.66 -3.66 10.40
CA ILE A 16 -3.36 -2.22 10.59
C ILE A 16 -4.66 -1.43 10.81
N CYS A 17 -5.78 -1.91 10.24
CA CYS A 17 -7.07 -1.26 10.34
C CYS A 17 -7.76 -1.46 11.70
N GLU A 18 -7.31 -2.41 12.53
CA GLU A 18 -7.96 -2.76 13.81
C GLU A 18 -8.13 -1.57 14.77
N VAL A 19 -7.19 -0.62 14.74
CA VAL A 19 -7.22 0.58 15.61
C VAL A 19 -7.90 1.79 14.95
N CYS A 20 -8.41 1.64 13.72
CA CYS A 20 -9.01 2.75 12.98
C CYS A 20 -10.45 2.99 13.45
N PRO A 21 -10.82 4.20 13.92
CA PRO A 21 -12.19 4.48 14.38
C PRO A 21 -13.24 4.44 13.25
N TYR A 22 -12.79 4.38 12.00
CA TYR A 22 -13.65 4.24 10.83
C TYR A 22 -13.75 2.81 10.32
N GLN A 23 -13.03 1.86 10.92
CA GLN A 23 -13.18 0.44 10.64
C GLN A 23 -14.39 -0.05 11.45
N LEU A 24 -15.46 -0.41 10.74
CA LEU A 24 -16.66 -1.00 11.32
C LEU A 24 -17.01 -2.26 10.53
N ASP A 25 -17.10 -3.40 11.21
CA ASP A 25 -17.46 -4.71 10.63
C ASP A 25 -16.61 -5.14 9.41
N GLY A 26 -15.28 -5.06 9.52
CA GLY A 26 -14.33 -5.32 8.43
C GLY A 26 -14.29 -4.27 7.32
N VAL A 27 -15.04 -3.15 7.43
CA VAL A 27 -15.20 -2.18 6.34
C VAL A 27 -14.81 -0.75 6.75
N CYS A 28 -14.14 -0.03 5.85
CA CYS A 28 -13.82 1.40 6.03
C CYS A 28 -15.04 2.30 5.75
N GLN A 29 -15.62 2.85 6.81
CA GLN A 29 -16.79 3.73 6.79
C GLN A 29 -16.45 5.24 6.91
N LYS A 30 -15.19 5.65 6.67
CA LYS A 30 -14.77 7.07 6.72
C LYS A 30 -15.60 8.00 5.81
N GLY A 31 -16.24 7.45 4.78
CA GLY A 31 -17.15 8.18 3.91
C GLY A 31 -17.78 7.27 2.85
N LYS A 32 -18.81 7.78 2.15
CA LYS A 32 -19.69 7.01 1.24
C LYS A 32 -18.95 6.17 0.17
N ARG A 33 -17.72 6.54 -0.21
CA ARG A 33 -16.92 5.85 -1.23
C ARG A 33 -15.59 5.31 -0.69
N SER A 34 -15.33 5.38 0.61
CA SER A 34 -14.01 5.07 1.19
C SER A 34 -13.66 3.59 1.02
N ALA A 35 -14.53 2.67 1.44
CA ALA A 35 -14.34 1.23 1.21
C ALA A 35 -14.05 0.88 -0.26
N LYS A 36 -14.85 1.41 -1.20
CA LYS A 36 -14.65 1.18 -2.64
C LYS A 36 -13.31 1.73 -3.13
N ARG A 37 -12.92 2.94 -2.70
CA ARG A 37 -11.65 3.56 -3.11
C ARG A 37 -10.45 2.77 -2.58
N THR A 38 -10.48 2.36 -1.32
CA THR A 38 -9.43 1.54 -0.69
C THR A 38 -9.29 0.21 -1.43
N ARG A 39 -10.40 -0.53 -1.62
CA ARG A 39 -10.38 -1.81 -2.34
C ARG A 39 -9.86 -1.70 -3.77
N VAL A 40 -10.24 -0.66 -4.51
CA VAL A 40 -9.72 -0.42 -5.87
C VAL A 40 -8.22 -0.12 -5.86
N MET A 41 -7.73 0.63 -4.87
CA MET A 41 -6.31 0.90 -4.70
C MET A 41 -5.54 -0.38 -4.38
N ASP A 42 -6.05 -1.22 -3.46
CA ASP A 42 -5.45 -2.48 -3.08
C ASP A 42 -5.37 -3.43 -4.28
N GLN A 43 -6.47 -3.59 -5.02
CA GLN A 43 -6.50 -4.44 -6.22
C GLN A 43 -5.50 -3.97 -7.30
N LYS A 44 -5.33 -2.67 -7.50
CA LYS A 44 -4.30 -2.13 -8.40
C LYS A 44 -2.90 -2.51 -7.93
N LEU A 45 -2.62 -2.35 -6.63
CA LEU A 45 -1.33 -2.68 -6.05
C LEU A 45 -1.04 -4.18 -6.14
N LEU A 46 -2.00 -5.03 -5.77
CA LEU A 46 -1.88 -6.48 -5.86
C LEU A 46 -1.63 -6.95 -7.30
N LYS A 47 -2.33 -6.35 -8.29
CA LYS A 47 -2.09 -6.63 -9.71
C LYS A 47 -0.65 -6.31 -10.13
N ILE A 48 -0.11 -5.16 -9.72
CA ILE A 48 1.29 -4.78 -10.01
C ILE A 48 2.24 -5.78 -9.36
N LEU A 49 2.01 -6.14 -8.11
CA LEU A 49 2.89 -7.05 -7.36
C LEU A 49 2.78 -8.52 -7.84
N GLY A 50 1.72 -8.87 -8.57
CA GLY A 50 1.41 -10.25 -8.96
C GLY A 50 0.97 -11.09 -7.76
N LEU A 51 0.16 -10.48 -6.89
CA LEU A 51 -0.40 -11.09 -5.69
C LEU A 51 -1.93 -11.21 -5.86
N LYS A 52 -2.52 -12.18 -5.16
CA LYS A 52 -3.96 -12.43 -5.11
C LYS A 52 -4.39 -12.53 -3.65
N LYS A 53 -5.64 -12.17 -3.36
CA LYS A 53 -6.26 -12.39 -2.05
C LYS A 53 -6.12 -13.84 -1.60
N GLY A 54 -5.92 -14.06 -0.30
CA GLY A 54 -5.74 -15.37 0.33
C GLY A 54 -4.35 -15.97 0.15
N ARG A 55 -3.46 -15.31 -0.61
CA ARG A 55 -2.07 -15.77 -0.74
C ARG A 55 -1.33 -15.52 0.56
N LYS A 56 -0.73 -16.57 1.12
CA LYS A 56 0.29 -16.45 2.16
C LYS A 56 1.67 -16.25 1.53
N ILE A 57 2.42 -15.24 1.97
CA ILE A 57 3.76 -14.90 1.47
C ILE A 57 4.64 -14.45 2.62
N SER A 58 5.94 -14.73 2.57
CA SER A 58 6.85 -14.22 3.59
C SER A 58 7.06 -12.70 3.45
N SER A 59 7.23 -12.02 4.57
CA SER A 59 7.42 -10.57 4.62
C SER A 59 8.64 -10.15 3.81
N GLN A 60 9.72 -10.94 3.81
CA GLN A 60 10.90 -10.68 2.98
C GLN A 60 10.58 -10.75 1.48
N ASN A 61 9.84 -11.77 1.04
CA ASN A 61 9.44 -11.91 -0.37
C ASN A 61 8.49 -10.80 -0.81
N LEU A 62 7.58 -10.37 0.07
CA LEU A 62 6.71 -9.22 -0.18
C LEU A 62 7.52 -7.94 -0.38
N PHE A 63 8.46 -7.64 0.53
CA PHE A 63 9.31 -6.46 0.41
C PHE A 63 10.21 -6.50 -0.84
N SER A 64 10.70 -7.69 -1.22
CA SER A 64 11.47 -7.87 -2.46
C SER A 64 10.64 -7.47 -3.69
N ARG A 65 9.42 -8.03 -3.82
CA ARG A 65 8.49 -7.70 -4.91
C ARG A 65 8.13 -6.22 -4.95
N ILE A 66 7.90 -5.60 -3.79
CA ILE A 66 7.63 -4.16 -3.69
C ILE A 66 8.79 -3.35 -4.25
N LYS A 67 10.04 -3.67 -3.86
CA LYS A 67 11.24 -2.96 -4.34
C LYS A 67 11.50 -3.16 -5.82
N GLU A 68 11.26 -4.36 -6.33
CA GLU A 68 11.49 -4.72 -7.73
C GLU A 68 10.45 -4.05 -8.66
N LYS A 69 9.18 -4.06 -8.26
CA LYS A 69 8.07 -3.72 -9.16
C LYS A 69 7.53 -2.29 -8.98
N LEU A 70 7.74 -1.65 -7.83
CA LEU A 70 7.24 -0.30 -7.60
C LEU A 70 8.34 0.75 -7.79
N ASN A 71 7.99 1.78 -8.55
CA ASN A 71 8.75 3.02 -8.66
C ASN A 71 7.84 4.21 -8.37
N PHE A 72 8.42 5.41 -8.31
CA PHE A 72 7.66 6.61 -7.95
C PHE A 72 6.51 6.92 -8.92
N SER A 73 6.69 6.69 -10.23
CA SER A 73 5.64 6.92 -11.23
C SER A 73 4.43 6.00 -11.01
N LEU A 74 4.68 4.72 -10.72
CA LEU A 74 3.62 3.76 -10.40
C LEU A 74 2.93 4.12 -9.08
N LEU A 75 3.69 4.51 -8.06
CA LEU A 75 3.11 4.95 -6.79
C LEU A 75 2.20 6.16 -6.94
N ILE A 76 2.55 7.16 -7.76
CA ILE A 76 1.67 8.30 -8.02
C ILE A 76 0.34 7.82 -8.59
N LYS A 77 0.37 6.92 -9.58
CA LYS A 77 -0.83 6.37 -10.24
C LYS A 77 -1.70 5.55 -9.29
N VAL A 78 -1.10 4.75 -8.41
CA VAL A 78 -1.82 3.91 -7.45
C VAL A 78 -2.36 4.74 -6.29
N CYS A 79 -1.49 5.52 -5.65
CA CYS A 79 -1.84 6.28 -4.46
C CYS A 79 -2.71 7.51 -4.74
N GLY A 80 -2.95 7.93 -5.99
CA GLY A 80 -3.92 8.97 -6.40
C GLY A 80 -4.03 10.24 -5.53
N GLU A 81 -5.00 10.29 -4.63
CA GLU A 81 -5.18 11.37 -3.62
C GLU A 81 -5.27 10.75 -2.21
N CYS A 82 -4.54 9.67 -1.99
CA CYS A 82 -4.54 8.92 -0.75
C CYS A 82 -4.05 9.82 0.40
N GLY A 83 -4.87 9.93 1.45
CA GLY A 83 -4.54 10.73 2.63
C GLY A 83 -3.30 10.25 3.39
N TRP A 84 -2.84 9.03 3.15
CA TRP A 84 -1.64 8.48 3.80
C TRP A 84 -0.32 8.98 3.19
N ARG A 85 -0.34 9.67 2.04
CA ARG A 85 0.88 10.07 1.32
C ARG A 85 1.83 10.93 2.14
N GLU A 86 1.30 11.72 3.07
CA GLU A 86 2.07 12.64 3.90
C GLU A 86 2.86 11.91 5.00
N VAL A 87 2.39 10.73 5.42
CA VAL A 87 3.01 9.91 6.48
C VAL A 87 3.59 8.59 5.98
N CYS A 88 3.31 8.21 4.73
CA CYS A 88 3.82 6.99 4.12
C CYS A 88 5.31 7.10 3.84
N ILE A 89 6.14 6.51 4.72
CA ILE A 89 7.60 6.56 4.63
C ILE A 89 8.15 6.05 3.30
N TYR A 90 7.48 5.07 2.67
CA TYR A 90 7.91 4.53 1.38
C TYR A 90 7.63 5.50 0.22
N TYR A 91 6.45 6.13 0.22
CA TYR A 91 6.09 7.17 -0.74
C TYR A 91 7.04 8.38 -0.63
N LEU A 92 7.25 8.87 0.59
CA LEU A 92 8.15 10.01 0.86
C LEU A 92 9.59 9.72 0.39
N LYS A 93 10.11 8.52 0.69
CA LYS A 93 11.44 8.09 0.24
C LYS A 93 11.57 8.09 -1.29
N LEU A 94 10.60 7.54 -2.00
CA LEU A 94 10.64 7.50 -3.47
C LEU A 94 10.40 8.88 -4.10
N ARG A 95 9.52 9.71 -3.52
CA ARG A 95 9.32 11.11 -3.91
C ARG A 95 10.61 11.90 -3.83
N ASN A 96 11.31 11.81 -2.70
CA ASN A 96 12.53 12.57 -2.47
C ASN A 96 13.65 12.13 -3.42
N ARG A 97 13.77 10.83 -3.69
CA ARG A 97 14.70 10.30 -4.71
C ARG A 97 14.38 10.83 -6.11
N TRP A 98 13.09 10.86 -6.47
CA TRP A 98 12.66 11.40 -7.75
C TRP A 98 12.94 12.89 -7.86
N ARG A 99 12.62 13.70 -6.83
CA ARG A 99 12.88 15.14 -6.82
C ARG A 99 14.36 15.48 -7.03
N LYS A 100 15.26 14.75 -6.36
CA LYS A 100 16.71 14.87 -6.59
C LYS A 100 17.11 14.52 -8.03
N LYS A 101 16.53 13.44 -8.58
CA LYS A 101 16.80 13.01 -9.96
C LYS A 101 16.40 14.06 -11.00
N VAL A 102 15.36 14.87 -10.74
CA VAL A 102 14.85 15.89 -11.65
C VAL A 102 15.28 17.32 -11.29
N GLY A 103 16.19 17.51 -10.33
CA GLY A 103 16.71 18.83 -9.95
C GLY A 103 15.71 19.74 -9.20
N LEU A 104 14.71 19.17 -8.51
CA LEU A 104 13.72 19.93 -7.71
C LEU A 104 14.08 20.05 -6.22
N ILE A 105 15.18 19.43 -5.80
CA ILE A 105 15.89 19.57 -4.51
C ILE A 105 17.34 19.16 -4.73
#